data_AF-A0A9C9JR35-F1
#
_entry.id   AF-A0A9C9JR35-F1
#
_cell.length_a   1.000
_cell.length_b   1.000
_cell.length_c   1.000
_cell.angle_alpha   90.00
_cell.angle_beta   90.00
_cell.angle_gamma   90.00
#
_symmetry.space_group_name_H-M   'P 1'
#
loop_
_entity.id
_entity.type
_entity.pdbx_description
1 polymer ?
#
loop_
_entity_poly.entity_id
_entity_poly.type
_entity_poly.pdbx_seq_one_letter_code
_entity_poly.pdbx_strand_id
1 'polypeptide(L)' 'MLTKEKVRKTIDRLPESFTVDQIVEELVILNKIEEGLKDIDEGNVFTKNQVKQELKTWLK' A
#
# COMPACT_ATOMS: atom_id res chain seq x y z
N MET A 1 -0.61 2.25 10.29
CA MET A 1 -1.68 1.34 10.79
C MET A 1 -3.02 1.88 10.30
N LEU A 2 -3.89 1.02 9.77
CA LEU A 2 -5.18 1.44 9.25
C LEU A 2 -6.08 1.98 10.37
N THR A 3 -6.59 3.20 10.22
CA THR A 3 -7.50 3.83 11.20
C THR A 3 -8.87 4.07 10.59
N LYS A 4 -9.89 4.08 11.45
CA LYS A 4 -11.28 4.39 11.04
C LYS A 4 -11.39 5.74 10.32
N GLU A 5 -10.61 6.73 10.75
CA GLU A 5 -10.59 8.04 10.10
C GLU A 5 -10.01 7.98 8.68
N LYS A 6 -8.90 7.25 8.46
CA LYS A 6 -8.33 7.06 7.13
C LYS A 6 -9.29 6.30 6.20
N VAL A 7 -9.95 5.26 6.71
CA VAL A 7 -10.99 4.53 5.97
C VAL A 7 -12.12 5.46 5.55
N ARG A 8 -12.62 6.29 6.48
CA ARG A 8 -13.67 7.26 6.15
C ARG A 8 -13.25 8.24 5.06
N LYS A 9 -12.03 8.80 5.15
CA LYS A 9 -11.49 9.71 4.12
C LYS A 9 -11.34 9.03 2.76
N THR A 10 -11.03 7.73 2.72
CA THR A 10 -10.98 6.96 1.47
C THR A 10 -12.38 6.78 0.89
N ILE A 11 -13.36 6.42 1.72
CA ILE A 11 -14.76 6.29 1.29
C ILE A 11 -15.32 7.63 0.80
N ASP A 12 -15.01 8.74 1.47
CA ASP A 12 -15.46 10.09 1.10
C ASP A 12 -14.93 10.54 -0.28
N ARG A 13 -13.93 9.84 -0.84
CA ARG A 13 -13.35 10.12 -2.18
C ARG A 13 -13.94 9.25 -3.28
N LEU A 14 -14.68 8.20 -2.93
CA LEU A 14 -15.36 7.35 -3.91
C LEU A 14 -16.57 8.09 -4.51
N PRO A 15 -16.97 7.74 -5.74
CA PRO A 15 -18.20 8.26 -6.33
C PRO A 15 -19.43 7.89 -5.48
N GLU A 16 -20.53 8.61 -5.66
CA GLU A 16 -21.79 8.37 -4.92
C GLU A 16 -22.30 6.93 -5.05
N SER A 17 -22.06 6.29 -6.20
CA SER A 17 -22.27 4.87 -6.43
C SER A 17 -20.96 4.18 -6.79
N PHE A 18 -20.62 3.11 -6.06
CA PHE A 18 -19.46 2.26 -6.32
C PHE A 18 -19.82 0.79 -6.05
N THR A 19 -19.03 -0.13 -6.60
CA THR A 19 -19.17 -1.57 -6.34
C THR A 19 -18.37 -1.98 -5.10
N VAL A 20 -18.72 -3.14 -4.52
CA VAL A 20 -17.95 -3.72 -3.42
C VAL A 20 -16.47 -3.92 -3.80
N ASP A 21 -16.21 -4.34 -5.04
CA ASP A 21 -14.84 -4.57 -5.51
C ASP A 21 -14.01 -3.27 -5.50
N GLN A 22 -14.61 -2.13 -5.87
CA GLN A 22 -13.93 -0.84 -5.87
C GLN A 22 -13.51 -0.39 -4.47
N ILE A 23 -14.38 -0.53 -3.46
CA ILE A 23 -14.00 -0.18 -2.09
C ILE A 23 -12.97 -1.15 -1.52
N VAL A 24 -13.05 -2.44 -1.85
CA VAL A 24 -12.04 -3.42 -1.43
C VAL A 24 -10.67 -3.07 -2.01
N GLU A 25 -10.60 -2.72 -3.30
CA GLU A 25 -9.36 -2.29 -3.95
C GLU A 25 -8.75 -1.06 -3.26
N GLU A 26 -9.54 -0.01 -3.04
CA GLU A 26 -9.08 1.21 -2.36
C GLU A 26 -8.55 0.93 -0.94
N LEU A 27 -9.23 0.05 -0.19
CA LEU A 27 -8.80 -0.32 1.15
C LEU A 27 -7.52 -1.17 1.15
N VAL A 28 -7.35 -2.06 0.15
CA VAL A 28 -6.11 -2.83 -0.02
C VAL A 28 -4.94 -1.89 -0.33
N ILE A 29 -5.12 -0.94 -1.23
CA ILE A 29 -4.09 0.07 -1.57
C ILE A 29 -3.73 0.88 -0.33
N LEU A 30 -4.72 1.40 0.40
CA LEU A 30 -4.48 2.15 1.63
C LEU A 30 -3.69 1.32 2.65
N ASN A 31 -4.06 0.05 2.85
CA ASN A 31 -3.34 -0.83 3.77
C ASN A 31 -1.88 -1.06 3.32
N LYS A 32 -1.63 -1.27 2.03
CA LYS A 32 -0.27 -1.46 1.50
C LYS A 32 0.61 -0.23 1.68
N ILE A 33 0.04 0.97 1.55
CA ILE A 33 0.76 2.22 1.83
C ILE A 33 1.13 2.30 3.32
N GLU A 34 0.19 1.98 4.22
CA GLU A 34 0.46 1.99 5.66
C GLU A 34 1.50 0.96 6.09
N GLU A 35 1.50 -0.22 5.47
CA GLU A 35 2.55 -1.24 5.64
C GLU A 35 3.91 -0.71 5.18
N GLY A 36 3.99 -0.11 3.98
CA GLY A 36 5.24 0.46 3.47
C GLY A 36 5.79 1.62 4.31
N LEU A 37 4.91 2.47 4.86
CA LEU A 37 5.32 3.53 5.80
C LEU A 37 5.89 2.93 7.09
N LYS A 38 5.24 1.89 7.61
CA LYS A 38 5.73 1.17 8.78
C LYS A 38 7.08 0.50 8.51
N ASP A 39 7.26 -0.10 7.34
CA ASP A 39 8.54 -0.70 6.93
C ASP A 39 9.67 0.33 6.90
N ILE A 40 9.38 1.58 6.49
CA ILE A 40 10.35 2.68 6.56
C ILE A 40 10.72 2.99 8.02
N ASP A 41 9.72 3.11 8.90
CA ASP A 41 9.95 3.41 10.33
C ASP A 41 10.74 2.30 11.03
N GLU A 42 10.53 1.03 10.66
CA GLU A 42 11.24 -0.13 11.20
C GLU A 42 12.60 -0.38 10.53
N GLY A 43 12.93 0.37 9.46
CA GLY A 43 14.16 0.18 8.70
C GLY A 43 14.16 -1.06 7.79
N ASN A 44 12.98 -1.66 7.53
CA ASN A 44 12.76 -2.75 6.59
C ASN A 44 12.81 -2.25 5.13
N VAL A 45 13.90 -1.56 4.77
CA VAL A 45 14.06 -0.92 3.46
C VAL A 45 15.29 -1.45 2.75
N PHE A 46 15.24 -1.43 1.42
CA PHE A 46 16.35 -1.83 0.57
C PHE A 46 16.94 -0.61 -0.14
N THR A 47 18.27 -0.53 -0.17
CA THR A 47 18.96 0.38 -1.07
C THR A 47 18.75 -0.04 -2.52
N LYS A 48 18.89 0.92 -3.43
CA LYS A 48 18.86 0.66 -4.88
C LYS A 48 19.81 -0.47 -5.31
N ASN A 49 20.98 -0.58 -4.68
CA ASN A 49 21.95 -1.62 -5.00
C ASN A 49 21.49 -3.01 -4.53
N GLN A 50 20.91 -3.11 -3.32
CA GLN A 50 20.34 -4.37 -2.82
C GLN A 50 19.21 -4.86 -3.74
N VAL A 51 18.25 -3.98 -4.08
CA VAL A 51 17.15 -4.31 -4.99
C VAL A 51 17.66 -4.78 -6.35
N LYS A 52 18.68 -4.12 -6.92
CA LYS A 52 19.27 -4.54 -8.20
C LYS A 52 19.88 -5.94 -8.16
N GLN A 53 20.46 -6.37 -7.04
CA GLN A 53 21.02 -7.72 -6.93
C GLN A 53 19.92 -8.76 -6.80
N GLU A 54 18.90 -8.50 -5.97
CA GLU A 54 17.73 -9.38 -5.84
C GLU A 54 16.99 -9.57 -7.17
N LEU A 55 16.68 -8.47 -7.87
CA LEU A 55 15.95 -8.52 -9.14
C LEU A 55 16.65 -9.32 -10.23
N LYS A 56 18.00 -9.36 -10.25
CA LYS A 56 18.75 -10.19 -11.22
C LYS A 56 18.47 -11.69 -11.05
N THR A 57 18.10 -12.13 -9.85
CA THR A 57 17.80 -13.55 -9.59
C THR A 57 16.42 -13.95 -10.10
N TRP A 58 15.50 -12.98 -10.22
CA TRP A 58 14.10 -13.19 -10.65
C TRP A 58 13.87 -12.85 -12.14
N LEU A 59 14.47 -11.77 -12.62
CA LEU A 59 14.38 -11.31 -14.00
C LEU A 59 15.49 -11.98 -14.82
N LYS A 60 15.28 -13.24 -15.21
CA LYS A 60 16.11 -13.94 -16.21
C LYS A 60 15.74 -13.50 -17.62
#